data_AF-A0A2V8VNG4-F1
#
_entry.id   AF-A0A2V8VNG4-F1
#
_cell.length_a   1.000
_cell.length_b   1.000
_cell.length_c   1.000
_cell.angle_alpha   90.00
_cell.angle_beta   90.00
_cell.angle_gamma   90.00
#
_symmetry.space_group_name_H-M   'P 1'
#
loop_
_entity.id
_entity.type
_entity.pdbx_description
1 polymer ?
#
loop_
_entity_poly.entity_id
_entity_poly.type
_entity_poly.pdbx_seq_one_letter_code
_entity_poly.pdbx_strand_id
1 'polypeptide(L)'
;MGQLFGPQNSTFVGGGRFDPYAKSREALQRLQKEQQAGGASQESKEKEEEKKRLSTVEIATLEISQDYSFLGPLSLSTGLGFPDPPVESHFGPVRTTLRINPSIHTSVDVRSDYDILFRQIREASLSANLRNARRGFLDVTWSMVRDLEGRALLEKGIGFSQPFDQNQIGLQGETSFWGRKFLVGMQTNYELGSILPGEPRLRDQRYRFGYNTQCCGFQLEVLNRNFVGSSQREFRFLINLKGVGNVIDFQSGSVGALPGTFPGIVP
;
A
#
# COMPACT_ATOMS: atom_id res chain seq x y z
N MET A 1 75.13 -6.15 -54.43
CA MET A 1 76.03 -6.39 -53.28
C MET A 1 75.38 -7.45 -52.41
N GLY A 2 75.72 -8.73 -52.61
CA GLY A 2 76.55 -9.50 -51.67
C GLY A 2 75.66 -10.21 -50.62
N GLN A 3 75.05 -11.36 -50.91
CA GLN A 3 75.51 -12.72 -50.55
C GLN A 3 75.91 -12.89 -49.06
N LEU A 4 75.26 -13.81 -48.33
CA LEU A 4 75.87 -15.06 -47.77
C LEU A 4 75.12 -15.68 -46.56
N PHE A 5 74.94 -17.01 -46.65
CA PHE A 5 74.69 -18.05 -45.62
C PHE A 5 73.26 -18.30 -45.07
N GLY A 6 72.66 -19.42 -45.49
CA GLY A 6 72.12 -20.43 -44.56
C GLY A 6 73.19 -21.52 -44.30
N PRO A 7 72.91 -22.71 -43.72
CA PRO A 7 71.67 -23.28 -43.15
C PRO A 7 71.87 -23.92 -41.74
N GLN A 8 70.84 -24.59 -41.18
CA GLN A 8 70.85 -25.98 -40.67
C GLN A 8 69.94 -26.24 -39.46
N ASN A 9 69.16 -27.33 -39.58
CA ASN A 9 68.58 -28.06 -38.47
C ASN A 9 69.67 -28.49 -37.47
N SER A 10 69.47 -28.18 -36.19
CA SER A 10 70.00 -29.01 -35.11
C SER A 10 68.92 -29.18 -34.04
N THR A 11 68.31 -30.35 -34.03
CA THR A 11 67.68 -30.94 -32.85
C THR A 11 68.73 -30.96 -31.74
N PHE A 12 68.58 -30.07 -30.75
CA PHE A 12 69.24 -30.23 -29.46
C PHE A 12 68.22 -30.77 -28.47
N VAL A 13 68.30 -32.08 -28.24
CA VAL A 13 67.70 -32.76 -27.08
C VAL A 13 68.46 -32.27 -25.86
N GLY A 14 68.03 -31.13 -25.30
CA GLY A 14 68.54 -30.57 -24.06
C GLY A 14 67.65 -31.02 -22.90
N GLY A 15 68.19 -31.90 -22.06
CA GLY A 15 67.48 -32.59 -20.98
C GLY A 15 66.55 -31.72 -20.14
N GLY A 16 65.38 -32.28 -19.84
CA GLY A 16 64.41 -31.73 -18.92
C GLY A 16 65.05 -31.45 -17.57
N ARG A 17 65.31 -30.18 -17.29
CA ARG A 17 65.36 -29.69 -15.91
C ARG A 17 63.94 -29.36 -15.52
N PHE A 18 63.36 -30.25 -14.74
CA PHE A 18 62.17 -29.98 -13.95
C PHE A 18 62.41 -28.68 -13.18
N ASP A 19 61.77 -27.57 -13.58
CA ASP A 19 61.74 -26.36 -12.78
C ASP A 19 60.63 -26.57 -11.73
N PRO A 20 60.98 -26.91 -10.48
CA PRO A 20 59.98 -27.22 -9.45
C PRO A 20 59.12 -26.02 -9.09
N TYR A 21 59.45 -24.81 -9.58
CA TYR A 21 58.78 -23.56 -9.27
C TYR A 21 57.99 -22.97 -10.45
N ALA A 22 57.87 -23.68 -11.59
CA ALA A 22 57.05 -23.21 -12.70
C ALA A 22 55.58 -23.08 -12.30
N LYS A 23 55.05 -24.10 -11.60
CA LYS A 23 53.66 -24.10 -11.10
C LYS A 23 53.42 -23.05 -10.01
N SER A 24 54.41 -22.76 -9.16
CA SER A 24 54.25 -21.77 -8.10
C SER A 24 54.24 -20.34 -8.64
N ARG A 25 55.00 -20.05 -9.72
CA ARG A 25 54.96 -18.75 -10.39
C ARG A 25 53.65 -18.51 -11.12
N GLU A 26 53.09 -19.52 -11.79
CA GLU A 26 51.75 -19.41 -12.39
C GLU A 26 50.66 -19.21 -11.32
N ALA A 27 50.77 -19.89 -10.18
CA ALA A 27 49.85 -19.70 -9.05
C ALA A 27 49.95 -18.29 -8.44
N LEU A 28 51.16 -17.76 -8.25
CA LEU A 28 51.38 -16.40 -7.75
C LEU A 28 50.87 -15.33 -8.73
N GLN A 29 51.06 -15.54 -10.04
CA GLN A 29 50.52 -14.64 -11.06
C GLN A 29 48.99 -14.68 -11.13
N ARG A 30 48.37 -15.86 -10.92
CA ARG A 30 46.91 -15.96 -10.80
C ARG A 30 46.40 -15.25 -9.56
N LEU A 31 47.03 -15.44 -8.40
CA LEU A 31 46.67 -14.76 -7.15
C LEU A 31 46.83 -13.24 -7.26
N GLN A 32 47.90 -12.74 -7.89
CA GLN A 32 48.08 -11.31 -8.13
C GLN A 32 47.03 -10.73 -9.10
N LYS A 33 46.66 -11.47 -10.15
CA LYS A 33 45.59 -11.06 -11.07
C LYS A 33 44.22 -11.09 -10.42
N GLU A 34 43.94 -12.07 -9.56
CA GLU A 34 42.69 -12.16 -8.80
C GLU A 34 42.59 -11.04 -7.75
N GLN A 35 43.69 -10.67 -7.10
CA GLN A 35 43.73 -9.53 -6.17
C GLN A 35 43.58 -8.18 -6.88
N GLN A 36 44.19 -8.00 -8.06
CA GLN A 36 44.03 -6.78 -8.86
C GLN A 36 42.64 -6.65 -9.50
N ALA A 37 42.03 -7.77 -9.91
CA ALA A 37 40.65 -7.79 -10.42
C ALA A 37 39.60 -7.61 -9.32
N GLY A 38 39.89 -8.09 -8.09
CA GLY A 38 39.03 -7.90 -6.92
C GLY A 38 38.99 -6.44 -6.42
N GLY A 39 40.13 -5.76 -6.41
CA GLY A 39 40.23 -4.36 -5.95
C GLY A 39 39.52 -3.35 -6.87
N ALA A 40 39.68 -3.48 -8.19
CA ALA A 40 39.05 -2.58 -9.16
C ALA A 40 37.53 -2.77 -9.25
N SER A 41 37.02 -3.98 -8.99
CA SER A 41 35.58 -4.29 -9.04
C SER A 41 34.85 -3.97 -7.73
N GLN A 42 35.55 -3.95 -6.59
CA GLN A 42 34.98 -3.49 -5.32
C GLN A 42 34.86 -1.97 -5.28
N GLU A 43 35.88 -1.21 -5.71
CA GLU A 43 35.81 0.26 -5.76
C GLU A 43 34.75 0.77 -6.73
N SER A 44 34.55 0.09 -7.87
CA SER A 44 33.50 0.45 -8.83
C SER A 44 32.10 0.10 -8.32
N LYS A 45 31.94 -1.04 -7.61
CA LYS A 45 30.66 -1.44 -7.00
C LYS A 45 30.29 -0.56 -5.81
N GLU A 46 31.26 -0.19 -4.97
CA GLU A 46 31.03 0.76 -3.87
C GLU A 46 30.66 2.15 -4.42
N LYS A 47 31.35 2.65 -5.46
CA LYS A 47 30.99 3.93 -6.10
C LYS A 47 29.66 3.88 -6.84
N GLU A 48 29.25 2.72 -7.36
CA GLU A 48 27.94 2.52 -8.00
C GLU A 48 26.80 2.36 -6.98
N GLU A 49 27.05 1.69 -5.85
CA GLU A 49 26.13 1.64 -4.70
C GLU A 49 26.00 3.01 -4.01
N GLU A 50 27.09 3.77 -3.91
CA GLU A 50 27.11 5.12 -3.36
C GLU A 50 26.41 6.11 -4.32
N LYS A 51 26.59 5.99 -5.64
CA LYS A 51 25.80 6.73 -6.63
C LYS A 51 24.32 6.35 -6.62
N LYS A 52 23.96 5.08 -6.39
CA LYS A 52 22.56 4.67 -6.19
C LYS A 52 21.95 5.31 -4.93
N ARG A 53 22.75 5.57 -3.90
CA ARG A 53 22.32 6.28 -2.67
C ARG A 53 22.13 7.79 -2.84
N LEU A 54 22.66 8.39 -3.91
CA LEU A 54 22.57 9.83 -4.20
C LEU A 54 21.51 10.18 -5.25
N SER A 55 20.59 9.27 -5.58
CA SER A 55 19.47 9.61 -6.45
C SER A 55 18.51 10.57 -5.71
N THR A 56 18.16 11.69 -6.35
CA THR A 56 17.15 12.61 -5.83
C THR A 56 15.83 11.86 -5.68
N VAL A 57 15.30 11.78 -4.46
CA VAL A 57 14.02 11.13 -4.18
C VAL A 57 12.97 12.20 -3.91
N GLU A 58 11.82 12.08 -4.55
CA GLU A 58 10.66 12.93 -4.31
C GLU A 58 10.05 12.60 -2.93
N ILE A 59 10.17 13.53 -1.99
CA ILE A 59 9.67 13.39 -0.62
C ILE A 59 8.29 14.03 -0.43
N ALA A 60 7.89 14.95 -1.30
CA ALA A 60 6.60 15.61 -1.23
C ALA A 60 6.19 16.17 -2.59
N THR A 61 4.90 16.05 -2.92
CA THR A 61 4.28 16.65 -4.11
C THR A 61 2.92 17.21 -3.75
N LEU A 62 2.68 18.43 -4.19
CA LEU A 62 1.41 19.13 -4.09
C LEU A 62 0.94 19.46 -5.51
N GLU A 63 -0.23 18.97 -5.87
CA GLU A 63 -0.93 19.30 -7.10
C GLU A 63 -2.23 20.02 -6.77
N ILE A 64 -2.47 21.13 -7.46
CA ILE A 64 -3.74 21.84 -7.44
C ILE A 64 -4.19 21.94 -8.90
N SER A 65 -5.36 21.41 -9.20
CA SER A 65 -5.92 21.39 -10.55
C SER A 65 -7.39 21.78 -10.56
N GLN A 66 -7.83 22.33 -11.69
CA GLN A 66 -9.22 22.68 -11.92
C GLN A 66 -9.52 22.50 -13.40
N ASP A 67 -10.62 21.82 -13.70
CA ASP A 67 -11.05 21.63 -15.08
C ASP A 67 -11.94 22.78 -15.53
N TYR A 68 -11.91 23.05 -16.83
CA TYR A 68 -12.81 23.97 -17.51
C TYR A 68 -13.36 23.30 -18.77
N SER A 69 -14.67 23.47 -19.03
CA SER A 69 -15.34 22.92 -20.21
C SER A 69 -15.89 24.01 -21.11
N PHE A 70 -15.65 23.89 -22.42
CA PHE A 70 -16.23 24.78 -23.45
C PHE A 70 -17.63 24.35 -23.92
N LEU A 71 -18.01 23.09 -23.69
CA LEU A 71 -19.23 22.49 -24.27
C LEU A 71 -20.45 22.58 -23.35
N GLY A 72 -20.25 22.76 -22.05
CA GLY A 72 -21.33 22.79 -21.06
C GLY A 72 -20.78 22.87 -19.63
N PRO A 73 -21.65 23.07 -18.64
CA PRO A 73 -21.26 23.23 -17.25
C PRO A 73 -20.68 21.95 -16.65
N LEU A 74 -19.59 22.08 -15.88
CA LEU A 74 -18.98 20.99 -15.10
C LEU A 74 -19.46 21.00 -13.65
N SER A 75 -20.08 22.08 -13.19
CA SER A 75 -20.72 22.18 -11.89
C SER A 75 -22.09 22.80 -12.07
N LEU A 76 -23.10 22.17 -11.49
CA LEU A 76 -24.50 22.55 -11.60
C LEU A 76 -25.17 22.28 -10.26
N SER A 77 -25.95 23.24 -9.78
CA SER A 77 -26.76 23.10 -8.57
C SER A 77 -28.16 23.65 -8.81
N THR A 78 -29.16 22.78 -8.61
CA THR A 78 -30.57 23.19 -8.64
C THR A 78 -31.00 23.75 -7.28
N GLY A 79 -30.44 23.24 -6.18
CA GLY A 79 -30.73 23.72 -4.83
C GLY A 79 -30.29 25.17 -4.57
N LEU A 80 -29.13 25.58 -5.10
CA LEU A 80 -28.67 26.97 -4.98
C LEU A 80 -29.50 27.94 -5.84
N GLY A 81 -30.00 27.47 -6.98
CA GLY A 81 -30.79 28.28 -7.91
C GLY A 81 -32.24 28.48 -7.48
N PHE A 82 -32.84 27.56 -6.73
CA PHE A 82 -34.27 27.57 -6.48
C PHE A 82 -34.79 28.86 -5.77
N PRO A 83 -35.91 29.45 -6.27
CA PRO A 83 -36.81 28.99 -7.35
C PRO A 83 -36.41 29.41 -8.78
N ASP A 84 -35.28 30.10 -8.93
CA ASP A 84 -34.74 30.56 -10.21
C ASP A 84 -34.05 29.41 -10.98
N PRO A 85 -33.56 29.65 -12.21
CA PRO A 85 -32.78 28.65 -12.94
C PRO A 85 -31.58 28.13 -12.15
N PRO A 86 -31.13 26.88 -12.42
CA PRO A 86 -29.98 26.28 -11.74
C PRO A 86 -28.73 27.18 -11.82
N VAL A 87 -27.95 27.18 -10.75
CA VAL A 87 -26.64 27.84 -10.74
C VAL A 87 -25.67 26.90 -11.43
N GLU A 88 -25.02 27.39 -12.48
CA GLU A 88 -24.13 26.60 -13.33
C GLU A 88 -22.75 27.27 -13.45
N SER A 89 -21.72 26.45 -13.65
CA SER A 89 -20.37 26.89 -13.93
C SER A 89 -19.67 25.95 -14.91
N HIS A 90 -18.94 26.53 -15.85
CA HIS A 90 -18.04 25.81 -16.76
C HIS A 90 -16.78 25.28 -16.06
N PHE A 91 -16.47 25.80 -14.87
CA PHE A 91 -15.39 25.30 -14.04
C PHE A 91 -15.85 24.12 -13.19
N GLY A 92 -15.01 23.09 -13.10
CA GLY A 92 -15.17 22.00 -12.14
C GLY A 92 -14.72 22.37 -10.72
N PRO A 93 -14.82 21.42 -9.78
CA PRO A 93 -14.26 21.58 -8.45
C PRO A 93 -12.74 21.77 -8.51
N VAL A 94 -12.20 22.51 -7.54
CA VAL A 94 -10.76 22.63 -7.36
C VAL A 94 -10.27 21.38 -6.65
N ARG A 95 -9.45 20.59 -7.34
CA ARG A 95 -8.89 19.34 -6.84
C ARG A 95 -7.50 19.60 -6.29
N THR A 96 -7.25 19.15 -5.07
CA THR A 96 -5.95 19.23 -4.42
C THR A 96 -5.48 17.84 -4.05
N THR A 97 -4.26 17.49 -4.47
CA THR A 97 -3.60 16.24 -4.09
C THR A 97 -2.27 16.54 -3.43
N LEU A 98 -2.07 16.03 -2.22
CA LEU A 98 -0.83 16.16 -1.46
C LEU A 98 -0.31 14.76 -1.14
N ARG A 99 0.88 14.45 -1.61
CA ARG A 99 1.59 13.21 -1.28
C ARG A 99 2.88 13.55 -0.56
N ILE A 100 3.11 12.91 0.58
CA ILE A 100 4.31 13.08 1.40
C ILE A 100 4.87 11.71 1.75
N ASN A 101 6.18 11.52 1.56
CA ASN A 101 6.93 10.33 1.94
C ASN A 101 8.05 10.74 2.91
N PRO A 102 7.76 10.95 4.21
CA PRO A 102 8.76 11.43 5.17
C PRO A 102 9.92 10.45 5.37
N SER A 103 9.71 9.17 5.08
CA SER A 103 10.73 8.13 5.12
C SER A 103 10.40 7.02 4.12
N ILE A 104 11.33 6.08 3.91
CA ILE A 104 11.10 4.86 3.11
C ILE A 104 10.03 3.91 3.69
N HIS A 105 9.55 4.20 4.90
CA HIS A 105 8.63 3.38 5.67
C HIS A 105 7.30 4.09 5.93
N THR A 106 7.14 5.33 5.49
CA THR A 106 5.98 6.15 5.80
C THR A 106 5.52 6.89 4.56
N SER A 107 4.24 6.81 4.25
CA SER A 107 3.62 7.61 3.20
C SER A 107 2.28 8.16 3.68
N VAL A 108 1.97 9.37 3.25
CA VAL A 108 0.71 10.06 3.52
C VAL A 108 0.23 10.65 2.19
N ASP A 109 -1.01 10.37 1.84
CA ASP A 109 -1.69 10.90 0.64
C ASP A 109 -3.00 11.54 1.11
N VAL A 110 -3.20 12.79 0.75
CA VAL A 110 -4.39 13.58 1.06
C VAL A 110 -4.96 14.10 -0.24
N ARG A 111 -6.26 13.91 -0.45
CA ARG A 111 -6.99 14.43 -1.60
C ARG A 111 -8.20 15.21 -1.12
N SER A 112 -8.51 16.31 -1.78
CA SER A 112 -9.70 17.09 -1.48
C SER A 112 -10.25 17.77 -2.72
N ASP A 113 -11.58 17.75 -2.83
CA ASP A 113 -12.33 18.41 -3.89
C ASP A 113 -13.15 19.54 -3.27
N TYR A 114 -12.81 20.76 -3.64
CA TYR A 114 -13.51 21.97 -3.22
C TYR A 114 -14.51 22.39 -4.29
N ASP A 115 -15.79 22.34 -3.95
CA ASP A 115 -16.88 22.75 -4.84
C ASP A 115 -17.01 24.28 -4.85
N ILE A 116 -16.84 24.85 -6.03
CA ILE A 116 -16.82 26.30 -6.24
C ILE A 116 -18.21 26.95 -6.13
N LEU A 117 -19.28 26.21 -6.41
CA LEU A 117 -20.64 26.72 -6.32
C LEU A 117 -21.06 26.83 -4.85
N PHE A 118 -20.82 25.75 -4.10
CA PHE A 118 -21.16 25.66 -2.68
C PHE A 118 -20.13 26.29 -1.74
N ARG A 119 -18.93 26.60 -2.23
CA ARG A 119 -17.79 27.11 -1.45
C ARG A 119 -17.41 26.20 -0.28
N GLN A 120 -17.52 24.89 -0.49
CA GLN A 120 -17.30 23.87 0.52
C GLN A 120 -16.52 22.69 -0.04
N ILE A 121 -15.82 21.98 0.84
CA ILE A 121 -15.22 20.69 0.50
C ILE A 121 -16.36 19.67 0.33
N ARG A 122 -16.47 19.12 -0.88
CA ARG A 122 -17.44 18.09 -1.22
C ARG A 122 -16.90 16.71 -0.93
N GLU A 123 -15.63 16.48 -1.22
CA GLU A 123 -14.94 15.22 -0.96
C GLU A 123 -13.57 15.46 -0.34
N ALA A 124 -13.20 14.63 0.62
CA ALA A 124 -11.85 14.59 1.14
C ALA A 124 -11.46 13.16 1.49
N SER A 125 -10.21 12.80 1.24
CA SER A 125 -9.65 11.52 1.68
C SER A 125 -8.24 11.70 2.21
N LEU A 126 -7.89 10.86 3.16
CA LEU A 126 -6.56 10.72 3.72
C LEU A 126 -6.23 9.23 3.74
N SER A 127 -5.04 8.89 3.27
CA SER A 127 -4.47 7.57 3.48
C SER A 127 -3.06 7.72 4.01
N ALA A 128 -2.77 7.03 5.10
CA ALA A 128 -1.46 7.01 5.73
C ALA A 128 -1.02 5.57 5.90
N ASN A 129 0.24 5.30 5.63
CA ASN A 129 0.84 3.98 5.69
C ASN A 129 2.15 4.07 6.47
N LEU A 130 2.34 3.15 7.41
CA LEU A 130 3.57 2.95 8.16
C LEU A 130 3.95 1.48 8.07
N ARG A 131 5.14 1.17 7.55
CA ARG A 131 5.64 -0.21 7.40
C ARG A 131 7.02 -0.35 8.03
N ASN A 132 7.14 -1.24 8.99
CA ASN A 132 8.40 -1.61 9.61
C ASN A 132 8.60 -3.12 9.52
N ALA A 133 9.60 -3.57 8.76
CA ALA A 133 9.85 -5.00 8.54
C ALA A 133 10.00 -5.85 9.81
N ARG A 134 10.41 -5.24 10.94
CA ARG A 134 10.59 -5.94 12.23
C ARG A 134 9.40 -5.83 13.17
N ARG A 135 8.62 -4.75 13.07
CA ARG A 135 7.54 -4.46 14.02
C ARG A 135 6.15 -4.67 13.44
N GLY A 136 6.01 -4.67 12.11
CA GLY A 136 4.74 -4.84 11.41
C GLY A 136 4.33 -3.58 10.64
N PHE A 137 3.03 -3.36 10.45
CA PHE A 137 2.52 -2.24 9.67
C PHE A 137 1.27 -1.63 10.29
N LEU A 138 0.98 -0.38 9.93
CA LEU A 138 -0.21 0.35 10.30
C LEU A 138 -0.64 1.21 9.11
N ASP A 139 -1.87 1.00 8.68
CA ASP A 139 -2.55 1.66 7.58
C ASP A 139 -3.77 2.38 8.17
N VAL A 140 -3.91 3.66 7.88
CA VAL A 140 -5.03 4.49 8.31
C VAL A 140 -5.64 5.11 7.06
N THR A 141 -6.94 4.98 6.91
CA THR A 141 -7.69 5.61 5.84
C THR A 141 -8.81 6.43 6.44
N TRP A 142 -9.11 7.56 5.82
CA TRP A 142 -10.26 8.37 6.14
C TRP A 142 -10.82 8.89 4.82
N SER A 143 -12.13 8.85 4.66
CA SER A 143 -12.79 9.41 3.48
C SER A 143 -14.11 10.04 3.89
N MET A 144 -14.42 11.15 3.25
CA MET A 144 -15.60 11.94 3.53
C MET A 144 -16.18 12.43 2.21
N VAL A 145 -17.49 12.26 2.04
CA VAL A 145 -18.27 12.75 0.91
C VAL A 145 -19.48 13.47 1.48
N ARG A 146 -19.73 14.70 1.03
CA ARG A 146 -20.90 15.49 1.43
C ARG A 146 -21.88 15.62 0.28
N ASP A 147 -23.14 15.41 0.58
CA ASP A 147 -24.24 15.70 -0.33
C ASP A 147 -24.63 17.18 -0.21
N LEU A 148 -23.86 18.04 -0.88
CA LEU A 148 -24.06 19.50 -0.85
C LEU A 148 -25.36 19.91 -1.56
N GLU A 149 -25.72 19.21 -2.64
CA GLU A 149 -26.95 19.46 -3.39
C GLU A 149 -28.18 19.05 -2.58
N GLY A 150 -28.21 17.85 -2.02
CA GLY A 150 -29.31 17.40 -1.17
C GLY A 150 -29.52 18.32 0.04
N ARG A 151 -28.45 18.85 0.63
CA ARG A 151 -28.53 19.87 1.70
C ARG A 151 -29.20 21.15 1.20
N ALA A 152 -28.75 21.70 0.08
CA ALA A 152 -29.33 22.93 -0.45
C ALA A 152 -30.81 22.74 -0.83
N LEU A 153 -31.17 21.60 -1.43
CA LEU A 153 -32.57 21.25 -1.71
C LEU A 153 -33.41 21.16 -0.43
N LEU A 154 -32.90 20.52 0.61
CA LEU A 154 -33.60 20.39 1.88
C LEU A 154 -33.78 21.75 2.58
N GLU A 155 -32.75 22.60 2.60
CA GLU A 155 -32.80 23.96 3.16
C GLU A 155 -33.85 24.84 2.45
N LYS A 156 -34.07 24.59 1.15
CA LYS A 156 -35.10 25.27 0.35
C LYS A 156 -36.49 24.65 0.47
N GLY A 157 -36.65 23.58 1.27
CA GLY A 157 -37.93 22.90 1.47
C GLY A 157 -38.42 22.08 0.28
N ILE A 158 -37.55 21.80 -0.69
CA ILE A 158 -37.84 20.98 -1.88
C ILE A 158 -37.18 19.60 -1.82
N GLY A 159 -36.20 19.41 -0.94
CA GLY A 159 -35.60 18.11 -0.66
C GLY A 159 -36.55 17.24 0.16
N PHE A 160 -36.85 16.05 -0.34
CA PHE A 160 -37.72 15.08 0.33
C PHE A 160 -36.96 14.02 1.13
N SER A 161 -35.64 13.98 1.01
CA SER A 161 -34.74 13.06 1.73
C SER A 161 -33.72 13.83 2.55
N GLN A 162 -33.31 13.26 3.67
CA GLN A 162 -32.17 13.79 4.40
C GLN A 162 -30.90 13.66 3.53
N PRO A 163 -30.04 14.69 3.51
CA PRO A 163 -28.77 14.64 2.79
C PRO A 163 -27.93 13.48 3.28
N PHE A 164 -27.29 12.78 2.34
CA PHE A 164 -26.50 11.62 2.66
C PHE A 164 -25.01 11.96 2.66
N ASP A 165 -24.48 12.25 3.85
CA ASP A 165 -23.05 12.41 4.05
C ASP A 165 -22.41 11.08 4.41
N GLN A 166 -21.34 10.72 3.71
CA GLN A 166 -20.49 9.60 4.09
C GLN A 166 -19.24 10.13 4.79
N ASN A 167 -18.86 9.51 5.88
CA ASN A 167 -17.62 9.82 6.57
C ASN A 167 -17.14 8.54 7.25
N GLN A 168 -16.07 7.94 6.76
CA GLN A 168 -15.58 6.67 7.28
C GLN A 168 -14.11 6.77 7.62
N ILE A 169 -13.71 6.07 8.68
CA ILE A 169 -12.32 5.87 9.07
C ILE A 169 -12.02 4.37 9.08
N GLY A 170 -11.00 3.99 8.33
CA GLY A 170 -10.43 2.66 8.31
C GLY A 170 -9.12 2.63 9.06
N LEU A 171 -8.92 1.59 9.87
CA LEU A 171 -7.66 1.33 10.54
C LEU A 171 -7.31 -0.13 10.35
N GLN A 172 -6.12 -0.40 9.81
CA GLN A 172 -5.61 -1.74 9.64
C GLN A 172 -4.17 -1.79 10.10
N GLY A 173 -3.80 -2.79 10.88
CA GLY A 173 -2.42 -2.95 11.27
C GLY A 173 -2.13 -4.35 11.76
N GLU A 174 -0.86 -4.69 11.72
CA GLU A 174 -0.34 -5.91 12.31
C GLU A 174 0.94 -5.57 13.04
N THR A 175 1.12 -6.14 14.23
CA THR A 175 2.33 -5.99 15.01
C THR A 175 2.87 -7.35 15.41
N SER A 176 4.20 -7.46 15.41
CA SER A 176 4.90 -8.68 15.77
C SER A 176 5.76 -8.47 17.00
N PHE A 177 5.58 -9.33 18.00
CA PHE A 177 6.30 -9.30 19.27
C PHE A 177 7.28 -10.47 19.36
N TRP A 178 8.36 -10.27 20.14
CA TRP A 178 9.39 -11.29 20.43
C TRP A 178 9.93 -12.03 19.19
N GLY A 179 10.34 -11.28 18.16
CA GLY A 179 10.90 -11.86 16.95
C GLY A 179 9.88 -12.65 16.13
N ARG A 180 8.65 -12.14 16.01
CA ARG A 180 7.51 -12.74 15.27
C ARG A 180 6.94 -14.02 15.88
N LYS A 181 7.27 -14.32 17.16
CA LYS A 181 6.63 -15.41 17.90
C LYS A 181 5.16 -15.12 18.19
N PHE A 182 4.82 -13.87 18.46
CA PHE A 182 3.44 -13.47 18.69
C PHE A 182 3.05 -12.39 17.68
N LEU A 183 1.92 -12.57 17.02
CA LEU A 183 1.40 -11.69 15.98
C LEU A 183 0.01 -11.21 16.41
N VAL A 184 -0.23 -9.91 16.33
CA VAL A 184 -1.55 -9.32 16.58
C VAL A 184 -1.89 -8.43 15.40
N GLY A 185 -2.97 -8.76 14.71
CA GLY A 185 -3.52 -7.99 13.61
C GLY A 185 -4.90 -7.47 13.92
N MET A 186 -5.22 -6.27 13.45
CA MET A 186 -6.53 -5.67 13.54
C MET A 186 -6.86 -4.96 12.24
N GLN A 187 -8.10 -5.05 11.81
CA GLN A 187 -8.68 -4.24 10.74
C GLN A 187 -10.06 -3.80 11.22
N THR A 188 -10.38 -2.53 11.10
CA THR A 188 -11.68 -2.00 11.47
C THR A 188 -12.06 -0.85 10.54
N ASN A 189 -13.32 -0.83 10.11
CA ASN A 189 -13.91 0.27 9.39
C ASN A 189 -15.07 0.84 10.21
N TYR A 190 -15.02 2.14 10.48
CA TYR A 190 -15.98 2.86 11.32
C TYR A 190 -16.60 4.01 10.54
N GLU A 191 -17.93 4.07 10.51
CA GLU A 191 -18.71 5.18 9.97
C GLU A 191 -18.87 6.27 11.05
N LEU A 192 -18.45 7.48 10.73
CA LEU A 192 -18.54 8.71 11.51
C LEU A 192 -19.76 9.53 11.07
N GLY A 193 -20.36 10.30 11.98
CA GLY A 193 -21.41 11.26 11.64
C GLY A 193 -22.84 10.69 11.66
N SER A 194 -23.69 11.24 10.78
CA SER A 194 -25.10 10.90 10.64
C SER A 194 -25.23 9.62 9.81
N ILE A 195 -25.57 8.54 10.49
CA ILE A 195 -25.71 7.21 9.90
C ILE A 195 -27.21 6.93 9.79
N LEU A 196 -27.62 6.30 8.68
CA LEU A 196 -29.03 5.97 8.45
C LEU A 196 -29.57 5.09 9.59
N PRO A 197 -30.83 5.26 10.02
CA PRO A 197 -31.44 4.40 11.03
C PRO A 197 -31.33 2.92 10.62
N GLY A 198 -30.70 2.10 11.48
CA GLY A 198 -30.48 0.67 11.22
C GLY A 198 -29.14 0.33 10.56
N GLU A 199 -28.33 1.32 10.17
CA GLU A 199 -26.97 1.07 9.69
C GLU A 199 -25.98 0.91 10.85
N PRO A 200 -25.15 -0.15 10.85
CA PRO A 200 -24.14 -0.35 11.88
C PRO A 200 -22.96 0.60 11.68
N ARG A 201 -22.53 1.26 12.76
CA ARG A 201 -21.32 2.12 12.74
C ARG A 201 -20.05 1.36 12.41
N LEU A 202 -19.98 0.10 12.84
CA LEU A 202 -18.85 -0.78 12.65
C LEU A 202 -19.22 -1.81 11.59
N ARG A 203 -18.87 -1.55 10.33
CA ARG A 203 -19.25 -2.39 9.19
C ARG A 203 -18.38 -3.62 9.05
N ASP A 204 -17.07 -3.49 9.25
CA ASP A 204 -16.12 -4.59 9.14
C ASP A 204 -15.09 -4.53 10.26
N GLN A 205 -14.87 -5.65 10.93
CA GLN A 205 -13.86 -5.83 11.97
C GLN A 205 -13.18 -7.18 11.78
N ARG A 206 -11.86 -7.19 11.79
CA ARG A 206 -11.07 -8.41 11.70
C ARG A 206 -9.96 -8.36 12.73
N TYR A 207 -9.91 -9.36 13.59
CA TYR A 207 -8.85 -9.54 14.58
C TYR A 207 -8.08 -10.80 14.26
N ARG A 208 -6.76 -10.73 14.27
CA ARG A 208 -5.87 -11.86 14.02
C ARG A 208 -4.92 -12.01 15.19
N PHE A 209 -4.77 -13.22 15.69
CA PHE A 209 -3.82 -13.58 16.73
C PHE A 209 -3.01 -14.76 16.21
N GLY A 210 -1.69 -14.61 16.18
CA GLY A 210 -0.78 -15.66 15.73
C GLY A 210 0.23 -16.01 16.81
N TYR A 211 0.53 -17.28 16.95
CA TYR A 211 1.60 -17.79 17.81
C TYR A 211 2.49 -18.77 17.04
N ASN A 212 3.73 -18.38 16.80
CA ASN A 212 4.72 -19.14 16.06
C ASN A 212 5.73 -19.79 17.00
N THR A 213 5.89 -21.10 16.85
CA THR A 213 6.92 -21.91 17.49
C THR A 213 7.97 -22.33 16.46
N GLN A 214 8.91 -23.20 16.85
CA GLN A 214 9.97 -23.66 15.95
C GLN A 214 9.48 -24.64 14.87
N CYS A 215 8.43 -25.42 15.16
CA CYS A 215 7.90 -26.48 14.29
C CYS A 215 6.51 -26.17 13.71
N CYS A 216 5.74 -25.30 14.35
CA CYS A 216 4.38 -24.97 13.93
C CYS A 216 4.00 -23.51 14.26
N GLY A 217 3.03 -22.98 13.51
CA GLY A 217 2.36 -21.71 13.77
C GLY A 217 0.87 -21.93 13.93
N PHE A 218 0.29 -21.28 14.94
CA PHE A 218 -1.14 -21.27 15.20
C PHE A 218 -1.67 -19.88 14.91
N GLN A 219 -2.79 -19.76 14.21
CA GLN A 219 -3.42 -18.48 13.94
C GLN A 219 -4.92 -18.59 14.19
N LEU A 220 -5.43 -17.69 15.03
CA LEU A 220 -6.85 -17.47 15.25
C LEU A 220 -7.23 -16.15 14.57
N GLU A 221 -8.31 -16.19 13.80
CA GLU A 221 -8.89 -15.01 13.18
C GLU A 221 -10.38 -14.93 13.50
N VAL A 222 -10.82 -13.73 13.87
CA VAL A 222 -12.21 -13.41 14.13
C VAL A 222 -12.61 -12.28 13.20
N LEU A 223 -13.62 -12.52 12.38
CA LEU A 223 -14.16 -11.55 11.44
C LEU A 223 -15.62 -11.26 11.81
N ASN A 224 -15.94 -9.99 12.05
CA ASN A 224 -17.31 -9.53 12.26
C ASN A 224 -17.66 -8.57 11.14
N ARG A 225 -18.67 -8.90 10.35
CA ARG A 225 -19.22 -8.04 9.31
C ARG A 225 -20.66 -7.70 9.65
N ASN A 226 -20.96 -6.42 9.73
CA ASN A 226 -22.30 -5.93 9.96
C ASN A 226 -22.75 -5.16 8.73
N PHE A 227 -23.81 -5.66 8.11
CA PHE A 227 -24.53 -5.03 7.02
C PHE A 227 -25.95 -4.67 7.50
N VAL A 228 -26.66 -3.86 6.72
CA VAL A 228 -28.07 -3.57 7.01
C VAL A 228 -28.85 -4.88 7.03
N GLY A 229 -29.48 -5.18 8.18
CA GLY A 229 -30.30 -6.38 8.36
C GLY A 229 -29.54 -7.71 8.52
N SER A 230 -28.20 -7.72 8.52
CA SER A 230 -27.42 -8.95 8.67
C SER A 230 -26.11 -8.72 9.42
N SER A 231 -25.86 -9.51 10.45
CA SER A 231 -24.57 -9.58 11.13
C SER A 231 -23.98 -10.98 10.92
N GLN A 232 -22.76 -11.04 10.40
CA GLN A 232 -22.04 -12.29 10.19
C GLN A 232 -20.77 -12.28 11.03
N ARG A 233 -20.59 -13.34 11.82
CA ARG A 233 -19.40 -13.55 12.62
C ARG A 233 -18.74 -14.85 12.21
N GLU A 234 -17.49 -14.76 11.77
CA GLU A 234 -16.68 -15.89 11.35
C GLU A 234 -15.47 -16.06 12.28
N PHE A 235 -15.20 -17.31 12.61
CA PHE A 235 -14.02 -17.75 13.34
C PHE A 235 -13.22 -18.67 12.43
N ARG A 236 -11.94 -18.36 12.29
CA ARG A 236 -11.01 -19.17 11.53
C ARG A 236 -9.82 -19.54 12.38
N PHE A 237 -9.60 -20.84 12.55
CA PHE A 237 -8.42 -21.36 13.25
C PHE A 237 -7.55 -22.14 12.28
N LEU A 238 -6.30 -21.71 12.16
CA LEU A 238 -5.31 -22.21 11.23
C LEU A 238 -4.11 -22.78 11.98
N ILE A 239 -3.69 -23.98 11.61
CA ILE A 239 -2.42 -24.58 12.07
C ILE A 239 -1.52 -24.80 10.85
N ASN A 240 -0.35 -24.17 10.87
CA ASN A 240 0.68 -24.28 9.85
C ASN A 240 1.88 -25.06 10.41
N LEU A 241 2.30 -26.13 9.74
CA LEU A 241 3.51 -26.88 10.11
C LEU A 241 4.68 -26.43 9.22
N LYS A 242 5.80 -26.10 9.85
CA LYS A 242 7.01 -25.63 9.15
C LYS A 242 7.52 -26.72 8.21
N GLY A 243 7.55 -26.43 6.92
CA GLY A 243 8.02 -27.36 5.87
C GLY A 243 6.95 -28.28 5.28
N VAL A 244 5.72 -28.28 5.81
CA VAL A 244 4.59 -29.06 5.28
C VAL A 244 3.47 -28.15 4.74
N GLY A 245 3.27 -26.98 5.35
CA GLY A 245 2.22 -26.02 4.98
C GLY A 245 1.03 -26.02 5.94
N ASN A 246 -0.10 -25.46 5.52
CA ASN A 246 -1.33 -25.43 6.32
C ASN A 246 -1.92 -26.83 6.41
N VAL A 247 -2.08 -27.34 7.63
CA VAL A 247 -2.55 -28.72 7.85
C VAL A 247 -4.00 -28.75 8.30
N ILE A 248 -4.46 -27.72 9.01
CA ILE A 248 -5.81 -27.66 9.56
C ILE A 248 -6.35 -26.22 9.42
N ASP A 249 -7.52 -26.09 8.82
CA ASP A 249 -8.28 -24.84 8.70
C ASP A 249 -9.73 -25.11 9.15
N PHE A 250 -10.08 -24.67 10.35
CA PHE A 250 -11.46 -24.71 10.83
C PHE A 250 -12.11 -23.36 10.56
N GLN A 251 -13.16 -23.35 9.74
CA GLN A 251 -14.00 -22.18 9.49
C GLN A 251 -15.37 -22.42 10.11
N SER A 252 -15.80 -21.51 10.99
CA SER A 252 -17.14 -21.52 11.58
C SER A 252 -17.74 -20.13 11.42
N GLY A 253 -18.89 -20.02 10.78
CA GLY A 253 -19.62 -18.77 10.59
C GLY A 253 -21.00 -18.86 11.21
N SER A 254 -21.42 -17.84 11.97
CA SER A 254 -22.81 -17.65 12.37
C SER A 254 -23.37 -16.39 11.71
N VAL A 255 -24.57 -16.52 11.15
CA VAL A 255 -25.38 -15.40 10.67
C VAL A 255 -26.39 -15.09 11.77
N GLY A 256 -26.26 -13.93 12.41
CA GLY A 256 -27.23 -13.41 13.35
C GLY A 256 -28.08 -12.34 12.68
N ALA A 257 -29.39 -12.54 12.60
CA ALA A 257 -30.32 -11.43 12.42
C ALA A 257 -30.25 -10.54 13.68
N LEU A 258 -30.17 -9.22 13.50
CA LEU A 258 -30.23 -8.28 14.63
C LEU A 258 -31.55 -8.50 15.40
N PRO A 259 -31.55 -8.61 16.73
CA PRO A 259 -32.78 -8.62 17.51
C PRO A 259 -33.40 -7.22 17.44
N GLY A 260 -34.40 -7.03 16.59
CA GLY A 260 -35.08 -5.73 16.47
C GLY A 260 -35.97 -5.52 15.24
N THR A 261 -35.96 -6.39 14.22
CA THR A 261 -36.94 -6.29 13.12
C THR A 261 -38.26 -6.95 13.52
N PHE A 262 -39.26 -6.12 13.81
CA PHE A 262 -40.65 -6.51 14.03
C PHE A 262 -41.20 -7.35 12.85
N PRO A 263 -42.15 -8.28 13.09
CA PRO A 263 -42.84 -8.99 12.02
C PRO A 263 -43.87 -8.04 11.40
N GLY A 264 -43.52 -7.45 10.27
CA GLY A 264 -44.45 -6.67 9.44
C GLY A 264 -45.32 -7.60 8.60
N ILE A 265 -46.59 -7.65 8.97
CA ILE A 265 -47.71 -8.31 8.30
C ILE A 265 -47.73 -7.98 6.80
N VAL A 266 -47.86 -9.01 5.97
CA VAL A 266 -48.13 -8.90 4.52
C VAL A 266 -49.65 -9.01 4.33
N PRO A 267 -50.33 -8.07 3.63
CA PRO A 267 -51.65 -8.34 3.07
C PRO A 267 -51.58 -9.28 1.87
#